data_AF-A0A7V5PXI3-F1
#
_entry.id   AF-A0A7V5PXI3-F1
#
_cell.length_a   1.000
_cell.length_b   1.000
_cell.length_c   1.000
_cell.angle_alpha   90.00
_cell.angle_beta   90.00
_cell.angle_gamma   90.00
#
_symmetry.space_group_name_H-M   'P 1'
#
loop_
_entity.id
_entity.type
_entity.pdbx_description
1 polymer ?
#
loop_
_entity_poly.entity_id
_entity_poly.type
_entity_poly.pdbx_seq_one_letter_code
_entity_poly.pdbx_strand_id
1 'polypeptide(L)'
;FDGPPEDSSSRLIPYVERLDESIWRLVKDQTSDLSKGGMASKLAAAQMVTRAGESVVIAGGREPDVLTRILEGEEVGTFLAGQGTSIPSRKRWIGFSAPPAGHLVVDPGAARALIQEGRSLLAIGVTAVEGDFQKGDVVAVVGPDGNEVARGLTNYGSADLQRIRGLHSERIAQVLGHRPYEEVIHRDNLTVLA
;
A
#
# COMPACT_ATOMS: atom_id res chain seq x y z
N PHE A 1 -16.01 14.71 -12.39
CA PHE A 1 -17.34 15.17 -12.79
C PHE A 1 -18.36 14.21 -12.24
N ASP A 2 -19.56 14.68 -11.92
CA ASP A 2 -20.71 13.85 -11.51
C ASP A 2 -21.42 13.16 -12.70
N GLY A 3 -20.96 13.41 -13.92
CA GLY A 3 -21.39 12.76 -15.16
C GLY A 3 -20.31 12.79 -16.26
N PRO A 4 -20.64 12.39 -17.51
CA PRO A 4 -19.74 12.48 -18.66
C PRO A 4 -19.25 13.91 -18.89
N PRO A 5 -17.94 14.16 -19.06
CA PRO A 5 -17.43 15.51 -19.28
C PRO A 5 -17.95 16.18 -20.56
N GLU A 6 -18.42 15.41 -21.54
CA GLU A 6 -19.02 15.95 -22.77
C GLU A 6 -20.47 16.43 -22.58
N ASP A 7 -21.11 16.04 -21.47
CA ASP A 7 -22.48 16.46 -21.17
C ASP A 7 -22.48 17.82 -20.47
N SER A 8 -23.19 18.78 -21.05
CA SER A 8 -23.35 20.14 -20.51
C SER A 8 -24.00 20.19 -19.11
N SER A 9 -24.72 19.14 -18.71
CA SER A 9 -25.32 19.04 -17.38
C SER A 9 -24.35 18.56 -16.30
N SER A 10 -23.21 17.97 -16.69
CA SER A 10 -22.19 17.48 -15.78
C SER A 10 -21.45 18.62 -15.11
N ARG A 11 -21.22 18.47 -13.80
CA ARG A 11 -20.50 19.42 -12.97
C ARG A 11 -19.21 18.83 -12.46
N LEU A 12 -18.21 19.69 -12.31
CA LEU A 12 -16.99 19.32 -11.61
C LEU A 12 -17.33 19.01 -10.15
N ILE A 13 -16.69 17.99 -9.60
CA ILE A 13 -16.76 17.70 -8.16
C ILE A 13 -15.56 18.42 -7.55
N PRO A 14 -15.74 19.56 -6.86
CA PRO A 14 -14.61 20.36 -6.39
C PRO A 14 -13.91 19.72 -5.19
N TYR A 15 -14.64 18.92 -4.40
CA TYR A 15 -14.17 18.36 -3.15
C TYR A 15 -14.65 16.92 -2.97
N VAL A 16 -13.72 16.04 -2.59
CA VAL A 16 -13.98 14.65 -2.23
C VAL A 16 -13.39 14.40 -0.85
N GLU A 17 -14.26 14.28 0.15
CA GLU A 17 -13.84 13.93 1.50
C GLU A 17 -13.24 12.52 1.53
N ARG A 18 -13.88 11.55 0.87
CA ARG A 18 -13.44 10.15 0.87
C ARG A 18 -13.71 9.48 -0.47
N LEU A 19 -12.73 8.68 -0.93
CA LEU A 19 -12.89 7.83 -2.11
C LEU A 19 -13.64 6.54 -1.74
N ASP A 20 -14.97 6.62 -1.75
CA ASP A 20 -15.87 5.49 -1.54
C ASP A 20 -16.53 5.01 -2.84
N GLU A 21 -17.39 3.99 -2.73
CA GLU A 21 -18.05 3.37 -3.87
C GLU A 21 -18.85 4.37 -4.72
N SER A 22 -19.40 5.42 -4.12
CA SER A 22 -20.16 6.43 -4.86
C SER A 22 -19.29 7.20 -5.85
N ILE A 23 -18.05 7.54 -5.46
CA ILE A 23 -17.08 8.20 -6.34
C ILE A 23 -16.57 7.22 -7.40
N TRP A 24 -16.26 5.98 -7.01
CA TRP A 24 -15.77 4.96 -7.94
C TRP A 24 -16.79 4.62 -9.03
N ARG A 25 -18.10 4.64 -8.73
CA ARG A 25 -19.18 4.45 -9.71
C ARG A 25 -19.24 5.54 -10.80
N LEU A 26 -18.66 6.71 -10.56
CA LEU A 26 -18.60 7.80 -11.55
C LEU A 26 -17.50 7.59 -12.60
N VAL A 27 -16.55 6.67 -12.35
CA VAL A 27 -15.42 6.41 -13.25
C VAL A 27 -15.84 5.47 -14.37
N LYS A 28 -16.02 6.01 -15.57
CA LYS A 28 -16.49 5.24 -16.74
C LYS A 28 -15.38 4.54 -17.54
N ASP A 29 -14.11 4.79 -17.23
CA ASP A 29 -12.94 4.31 -17.99
C ASP A 29 -12.67 2.79 -17.89
N GLN A 30 -13.60 1.98 -17.37
CA GLN A 30 -13.43 0.52 -17.28
C GLN A 30 -13.49 -0.21 -18.65
N THR A 31 -13.75 0.51 -19.76
CA THR A 31 -14.14 -0.10 -21.05
C THR A 31 -13.22 0.18 -22.24
N SER A 32 -12.02 0.76 -22.07
CA SER A 32 -11.10 0.93 -23.21
C SER A 32 -9.68 0.44 -22.91
N ASP A 33 -9.30 -0.68 -23.53
CA ASP A 33 -7.97 -1.33 -23.48
C ASP A 33 -6.81 -0.46 -24.02
N LEU A 34 -7.09 0.76 -24.50
CA LEU A 34 -6.14 1.62 -25.20
C LEU A 34 -5.58 2.78 -24.37
N SER A 35 -6.09 3.06 -23.18
CA SER A 35 -5.61 4.18 -22.36
C SER A 35 -4.92 3.71 -21.08
N LYS A 36 -3.59 3.57 -21.15
CA LYS A 36 -2.74 3.44 -19.96
C LYS A 36 -2.62 4.82 -19.31
N GLY A 37 -3.53 5.17 -18.38
CA GLY A 37 -3.48 6.43 -17.63
C GLY A 37 -4.81 7.18 -17.41
N GLY A 38 -5.94 6.48 -17.42
CA GLY A 38 -7.28 7.06 -17.22
C GLY A 38 -7.55 7.57 -15.79
N MET A 39 -8.79 7.99 -15.55
CA MET A 39 -9.21 8.49 -14.23
C MET A 39 -9.15 7.42 -13.14
N ALA A 40 -9.39 6.16 -13.49
CA ALA A 40 -9.25 5.04 -12.55
C ALA A 40 -7.84 4.97 -11.93
N SER A 41 -6.78 5.08 -12.75
CA SER A 41 -5.40 5.06 -12.26
C SER A 41 -5.06 6.29 -11.40
N LYS A 42 -5.59 7.47 -11.75
CA LYS A 42 -5.40 8.70 -10.95
C LYS A 42 -6.08 8.59 -9.59
N LEU A 43 -7.29 8.03 -9.54
CA LEU A 43 -7.99 7.80 -8.29
C LEU A 43 -7.37 6.69 -7.45
N ALA A 44 -6.80 5.64 -8.06
CA ALA A 44 -6.05 4.62 -7.34
C ALA A 44 -4.81 5.23 -6.65
N ALA A 45 -4.03 6.04 -7.39
CA ALA A 45 -2.91 6.78 -6.81
C ALA A 45 -3.37 7.76 -5.71
N ALA A 46 -4.46 8.49 -5.94
CA ALA A 46 -5.01 9.40 -4.94
C ALA A 46 -5.51 8.66 -3.69
N GLN A 47 -6.09 7.46 -3.83
CA GLN A 47 -6.50 6.63 -2.71
C GLN A 47 -5.30 6.21 -1.85
N MET A 48 -4.16 5.87 -2.47
CA MET A 48 -2.94 5.54 -1.74
C MET A 48 -2.41 6.75 -0.94
N VAL A 49 -2.37 7.93 -1.56
CA VAL A 49 -1.88 9.16 -0.92
C VAL A 49 -2.82 9.62 0.20
N THR A 50 -4.13 9.63 -0.06
CA THR A 50 -5.14 10.04 0.93
C THR A 50 -5.20 9.08 2.11
N ARG A 51 -5.09 7.77 1.92
CA ARG A 51 -4.95 6.81 3.04
C ARG A 51 -3.67 7.00 3.85
N ALA A 52 -2.63 7.60 3.26
CA ALA A 52 -1.41 7.97 3.97
C ALA A 52 -1.51 9.30 4.73
N GLY A 53 -2.69 9.92 4.79
CA GLY A 53 -2.96 11.19 5.48
C GLY A 53 -2.57 12.44 4.69
N GLU A 54 -2.31 12.31 3.38
CA GLU A 54 -1.93 13.43 2.52
C GLU A 54 -3.05 13.79 1.54
N SER A 55 -3.23 15.09 1.29
CA SER A 55 -4.24 15.56 0.34
C SER A 55 -3.73 15.55 -1.09
N VAL A 56 -4.63 15.37 -2.05
CA VAL A 56 -4.33 15.33 -3.49
C VAL A 56 -5.20 16.33 -4.23
N VAL A 57 -4.63 17.02 -5.21
CA VAL A 57 -5.39 17.81 -6.18
C VAL A 57 -5.28 17.17 -7.55
N ILE A 58 -6.42 16.92 -8.19
CA ILE A 58 -6.51 16.50 -9.59
C ILE A 58 -7.02 17.69 -10.40
N ALA A 59 -6.13 18.28 -11.20
CA ALA A 59 -6.44 19.44 -12.03
C ALA A 59 -6.00 19.25 -13.49
N GLY A 60 -6.61 20.03 -14.40
CA GLY A 60 -6.24 20.02 -15.81
C GLY A 60 -4.89 20.70 -16.04
N GLY A 61 -3.88 19.97 -16.51
CA GLY A 61 -2.53 20.53 -16.72
C GLY A 61 -2.42 21.59 -17.83
N ARG A 62 -3.50 21.89 -18.54
CA ARG A 62 -3.57 22.97 -19.56
C ARG A 62 -4.14 24.28 -19.00
N GLU A 63 -4.66 24.26 -17.78
CA GLU A 63 -5.12 25.46 -17.09
C GLU A 63 -3.93 26.42 -16.87
N PRO A 64 -4.05 27.70 -17.24
CA PRO A 64 -3.02 28.69 -16.97
C PRO A 64 -2.69 28.76 -15.47
N ASP A 65 -1.39 28.82 -15.17
CA ASP A 65 -0.83 29.00 -13.82
C ASP A 65 -1.36 28.00 -12.77
N VAL A 66 -1.80 26.80 -13.21
CA VAL A 66 -2.48 25.82 -12.36
C VAL A 66 -1.72 25.47 -11.08
N LEU A 67 -0.40 25.35 -11.13
CA LEU A 67 0.41 25.03 -9.95
C LEU A 67 0.44 26.19 -8.95
N THR A 68 0.62 27.43 -9.42
CA THR A 68 0.64 28.62 -8.57
C THR A 68 -0.71 28.80 -7.87
N ARG A 69 -1.80 28.69 -8.64
CA ARG A 69 -3.18 28.81 -8.13
C ARG A 69 -3.51 27.76 -7.06
N ILE A 70 -3.08 26.52 -7.27
CA ILE A 70 -3.20 25.45 -6.27
C ILE A 70 -2.43 25.80 -4.99
N LEU A 71 -1.19 26.30 -5.12
CA LEU A 71 -0.36 26.67 -3.96
C LEU A 71 -0.90 27.90 -3.20
N GLU A 72 -1.61 28.79 -3.90
CA GLU A 72 -2.32 29.95 -3.33
C GLU A 72 -3.65 29.56 -2.67
N GLY A 73 -4.09 28.31 -2.81
CA GLY A 73 -5.30 27.79 -2.19
C GLY A 73 -6.58 28.04 -3.00
N GLU A 74 -6.46 28.37 -4.28
CA GLU A 74 -7.63 28.46 -5.17
C GLU A 74 -8.29 27.07 -5.37
N GLU A 75 -9.61 27.06 -5.51
CA GLU A 75 -10.39 25.86 -5.83
C GLU A 75 -10.21 25.47 -7.31
N VAL A 76 -9.13 24.74 -7.60
CA VAL A 76 -8.81 24.28 -8.95
C VAL A 76 -8.94 22.77 -9.05
N GLY A 77 -9.79 22.30 -9.96
CA GLY A 77 -10.00 20.88 -10.19
C GLY A 77 -10.75 20.21 -9.03
N THR A 78 -10.32 19.01 -8.66
CA THR A 78 -10.89 18.23 -7.56
C THR A 78 -9.87 18.07 -6.45
N PHE A 79 -10.19 18.57 -5.25
CA PHE A 79 -9.41 18.34 -4.03
C PHE A 79 -9.90 17.06 -3.33
N LEU A 80 -8.96 16.18 -2.96
CA LEU A 80 -9.21 14.97 -2.20
C LEU A 80 -8.53 15.09 -0.83
N ALA A 81 -9.31 15.00 0.23
CA ALA A 81 -8.82 15.17 1.59
C ALA A 81 -8.01 13.95 2.07
N GLY A 82 -6.83 14.21 2.64
CA GLY A 82 -6.08 13.20 3.39
C GLY A 82 -6.91 12.60 4.53
N GLN A 83 -6.85 11.28 4.69
CA GLN A 83 -7.62 10.53 5.67
C GLN A 83 -6.71 10.03 6.81
N GLY A 84 -7.23 10.05 8.03
CA GLY A 84 -6.53 9.49 9.19
C GLY A 84 -5.29 10.30 9.59
N THR A 85 -4.30 9.61 10.17
CA THR A 85 -3.04 10.22 10.60
C THR A 85 -1.96 9.98 9.55
N SER A 86 -1.07 10.96 9.37
CA SER A 86 0.03 10.86 8.40
C SER A 86 0.89 9.63 8.68
N ILE A 87 1.03 8.76 7.67
CA ILE A 87 1.91 7.60 7.76
C ILE A 87 3.36 8.08 7.62
N PRO A 88 4.29 7.69 8.52
CA PRO A 88 5.70 8.04 8.40
C PRO A 88 6.26 7.69 7.02
N SER A 89 7.09 8.58 6.45
CA SER A 89 7.63 8.48 5.08
C SER A 89 8.22 7.10 4.75
N ARG A 90 8.95 6.50 5.70
CA ARG A 90 9.54 5.16 5.55
C ARG A 90 8.48 4.07 5.37
N LYS A 91 7.42 4.07 6.19
CA LYS A 91 6.31 3.11 6.07
C LYS A 91 5.55 3.30 4.77
N ARG A 92 5.38 4.56 4.35
CA ARG A 92 4.77 4.89 3.06
C ARG A 92 5.56 4.31 1.88
N TRP A 93 6.88 4.46 1.89
CA TRP A 93 7.75 3.87 0.88
C TRP A 93 7.62 2.34 0.84
N ILE A 94 7.64 1.68 2.00
CA ILE A 94 7.49 0.22 2.13
C ILE A 94 6.13 -0.26 1.59
N GLY A 95 5.04 0.39 2.00
CA GLY A 95 3.68 -0.05 1.68
C GLY A 95 3.27 0.24 0.24
N PHE A 96 3.71 1.36 -0.33
CA PHE A 96 3.07 1.94 -1.51
C PHE A 96 4.01 2.27 -2.67
N SER A 97 5.33 2.37 -2.45
CA SER A 97 6.27 2.81 -3.49
C SER A 97 7.27 1.72 -3.90
N ALA A 98 7.78 0.97 -2.94
CA ALA A 98 8.75 -0.09 -3.20
C ALA A 98 8.05 -1.32 -3.79
N PRO A 99 8.51 -1.85 -4.95
CA PRO A 99 8.00 -3.11 -5.46
C PRO A 99 8.47 -4.27 -4.56
N PRO A 100 7.60 -5.23 -4.21
CA PRO A 100 8.02 -6.39 -3.44
C PRO A 100 8.90 -7.32 -4.28
N ALA A 101 10.02 -7.78 -3.70
CA ALA A 101 10.94 -8.74 -4.32
C ALA A 101 10.47 -10.19 -4.17
N GLY A 102 9.53 -10.46 -3.26
CA GLY A 102 8.94 -11.77 -3.03
C GLY A 102 7.76 -11.73 -2.06
N HIS A 103 7.23 -12.90 -1.73
CA HIS A 103 6.04 -13.07 -0.91
C HIS A 103 6.30 -14.01 0.26
N LEU A 104 5.72 -13.68 1.41
CA LEU A 104 5.63 -14.53 2.59
C LEU A 104 4.17 -14.87 2.83
N VAL A 105 3.82 -16.15 2.75
CA VAL A 105 2.47 -16.61 3.11
C VAL A 105 2.46 -16.88 4.61
N VAL A 106 1.44 -16.40 5.30
CA VAL A 106 1.34 -16.49 6.76
C VAL A 106 0.09 -17.22 7.23
N ASP A 107 0.17 -17.79 8.43
CA ASP A 107 -0.98 -18.43 9.06
C ASP A 107 -2.04 -17.39 9.55
N PRO A 108 -3.27 -17.83 9.88
CA PRO A 108 -4.32 -16.92 10.33
C PRO A 108 -3.99 -16.15 11.62
N GLY A 109 -3.17 -16.72 12.51
CA GLY A 109 -2.78 -16.09 13.76
C GLY A 109 -1.79 -14.94 13.52
N ALA A 110 -0.81 -15.16 12.65
CA ALA A 110 0.13 -14.15 12.20
C ALA A 110 -0.59 -13.03 11.44
N ALA A 111 -1.46 -13.36 10.48
CA ALA A 111 -2.26 -12.35 9.77
C ALA A 111 -3.06 -11.47 10.75
N ARG A 112 -3.72 -12.09 11.74
CA ARG A 112 -4.46 -11.35 12.78
C ARG A 112 -3.56 -10.45 13.62
N ALA A 113 -2.42 -10.96 14.09
CA ALA A 113 -1.47 -10.21 14.91
C ALA A 113 -0.89 -8.99 14.16
N LEU A 114 -0.68 -9.11 12.84
CA LEU A 114 -0.25 -8.00 12.00
C LEU A 114 -1.35 -6.94 11.86
N ILE A 115 -2.55 -7.36 11.44
CA ILE A 115 -3.64 -6.45 11.08
C ILE A 115 -4.26 -5.78 12.31
N GLN A 116 -4.52 -6.55 13.37
CA GLN A 116 -5.31 -6.08 14.52
C GLN A 116 -4.44 -5.58 15.67
N GLU A 117 -3.24 -6.13 15.84
CA GLU A 117 -2.40 -5.84 17.02
C GLU A 117 -1.13 -5.05 16.69
N GLY A 118 -0.82 -4.83 15.40
CA GLY A 118 0.38 -4.10 14.98
C GLY A 118 1.69 -4.74 15.43
N ARG A 119 1.73 -6.07 15.55
CA ARG A 119 2.92 -6.83 15.97
C ARG A 119 3.89 -7.06 14.81
N SER A 120 5.11 -7.48 15.16
CA SER A 120 6.11 -7.95 14.20
C SER A 120 5.73 -9.32 13.63
N LEU A 121 6.19 -9.63 12.41
CA LEU A 121 6.07 -10.96 11.84
C LEU A 121 7.19 -11.86 12.38
N LEU A 122 6.85 -12.96 13.05
CA LEU A 122 7.79 -13.98 13.52
C LEU A 122 7.85 -15.15 12.54
N ALA A 123 8.98 -15.87 12.53
CA ALA A 123 9.18 -17.01 11.63
C ALA A 123 8.14 -18.13 11.83
N ILE A 124 7.67 -18.31 13.08
CA ILE A 124 6.64 -19.30 13.42
C ILE A 124 5.34 -19.11 12.64
N GLY A 125 5.02 -17.85 12.29
CA GLY A 125 3.80 -17.51 11.55
C GLY A 125 3.92 -17.64 10.03
N VAL A 126 5.11 -17.96 9.50
CA VAL A 126 5.36 -18.07 8.06
C VAL A 126 5.12 -19.51 7.63
N THR A 127 4.24 -19.70 6.64
CA THR A 127 3.86 -21.02 6.10
C THR A 127 4.51 -21.30 4.75
N ALA A 128 4.73 -20.26 3.93
CA ALA A 128 5.47 -20.37 2.68
C ALA A 128 6.31 -19.12 2.39
N VAL A 129 7.35 -19.31 1.57
CA VAL A 129 8.28 -18.28 1.11
C VAL A 129 8.39 -18.42 -0.40
N GLU A 130 8.13 -17.36 -1.13
CA GLU A 130 8.06 -17.34 -2.59
C GLU A 130 8.90 -16.20 -3.17
N GLY A 131 9.63 -16.49 -4.24
CA GLY A 131 10.59 -15.57 -4.84
C GLY A 131 12.00 -15.69 -4.25
N ASP A 132 12.90 -14.84 -4.75
CA ASP A 132 14.27 -14.75 -4.28
C ASP A 132 14.59 -13.30 -3.87
N PHE A 133 15.02 -13.15 -2.63
CA PHE A 133 15.23 -11.85 -1.99
C PHE A 133 16.21 -11.99 -0.84
N GLN A 134 16.83 -10.88 -0.48
CA GLN A 134 17.85 -10.77 0.55
C GLN A 134 17.34 -10.01 1.77
N LYS A 135 18.11 -10.04 2.85
CA LYS A 135 17.87 -9.18 4.01
C LYS A 135 17.82 -7.72 3.57
N GLY A 136 16.78 -7.01 4.00
CA GLY A 136 16.54 -5.61 3.69
C GLY A 136 15.62 -5.37 2.50
N ASP A 137 15.30 -6.40 1.72
CA ASP A 137 14.34 -6.26 0.63
C ASP A 137 12.90 -6.12 1.15
N VAL A 138 12.07 -5.41 0.37
CA VAL A 138 10.63 -5.35 0.62
C VAL A 138 10.00 -6.65 0.15
N VAL A 139 9.22 -7.28 1.03
CA VAL A 139 8.42 -8.47 0.71
C VAL A 139 6.96 -8.22 1.03
N ALA A 140 6.09 -8.80 0.20
CA ALA A 140 4.65 -8.84 0.44
C ALA A 140 4.31 -9.92 1.47
N VAL A 141 3.33 -9.65 2.32
CA VAL A 141 2.79 -10.62 3.28
C VAL A 141 1.39 -10.99 2.83
N VAL A 142 1.20 -12.27 2.53
CA VAL A 142 -0.04 -12.81 1.98
C VAL A 142 -0.77 -13.61 3.05
N GLY A 143 -2.03 -13.25 3.29
CA GLY A 143 -2.90 -13.92 4.24
C GLY A 143 -3.35 -15.31 3.75
N PRO A 144 -4.01 -16.09 4.62
CA PRO A 144 -4.50 -17.43 4.29
C PRO A 144 -5.59 -17.46 3.20
N ASP A 145 -6.21 -16.31 2.92
CA ASP A 145 -7.18 -16.10 1.85
C ASP A 145 -6.55 -15.72 0.50
N GLY A 146 -5.21 -15.63 0.44
CA GLY A 146 -4.47 -15.25 -0.75
C GLY A 146 -4.37 -13.75 -0.98
N ASN A 147 -4.94 -12.93 -0.09
CA ASN A 147 -4.87 -11.47 -0.21
C ASN A 147 -3.59 -10.92 0.41
N GLU A 148 -3.01 -9.89 -0.22
CA GLU A 148 -1.89 -9.16 0.37
C GLU A 148 -2.40 -8.30 1.54
N VAL A 149 -1.90 -8.59 2.75
CA VAL A 149 -2.34 -7.92 3.99
C VAL A 149 -1.35 -6.87 4.48
N ALA A 150 -0.07 -7.02 4.15
CA ALA A 150 0.99 -6.09 4.56
C ALA A 150 2.21 -6.16 3.63
N ARG A 151 3.08 -5.15 3.72
CA ARG A 151 4.45 -5.19 3.18
C ARG A 151 5.46 -4.87 4.26
N GLY A 152 6.67 -5.38 4.13
CA GLY A 152 7.75 -5.03 5.06
C GLY A 152 9.16 -5.36 4.61
N LEU A 153 10.13 -4.77 5.29
CA LEU A 153 11.55 -5.08 5.07
C LEU A 153 11.93 -6.34 5.84
N THR A 154 12.38 -7.38 5.14
CA THR A 154 12.75 -8.64 5.77
C THR A 154 14.12 -8.58 6.46
N ASN A 155 14.23 -9.20 7.63
CA ASN A 155 15.48 -9.38 8.36
C ASN A 155 16.29 -10.60 7.89
N TYR A 156 15.70 -11.46 7.06
CA TYR A 156 16.27 -12.70 6.57
C TYR A 156 16.03 -12.85 5.06
N GLY A 157 17.00 -13.39 4.34
CA GLY A 157 16.82 -13.74 2.92
C GLY A 157 15.92 -14.96 2.72
N SER A 158 15.48 -15.16 1.48
CA SER A 158 14.62 -16.27 1.05
C SER A 158 15.16 -17.63 1.51
N ALA A 159 16.45 -17.91 1.27
CA ALA A 159 17.10 -19.17 1.61
C ALA A 159 17.11 -19.49 3.11
N ASP A 160 17.35 -18.47 3.96
CA ASP A 160 17.30 -18.63 5.41
C ASP A 160 15.86 -18.83 5.89
N LEU A 161 14.92 -18.05 5.36
CA LEU A 161 13.50 -18.16 5.71
C LEU A 161 12.90 -19.53 5.36
N GLN A 162 13.30 -20.14 4.23
CA GLN A 162 12.89 -21.51 3.90
C GLN A 162 13.28 -22.52 4.99
N ARG A 163 14.41 -22.28 5.69
CA ARG A 163 14.93 -23.16 6.73
C ARG A 163 14.30 -22.90 8.10
N ILE A 164 13.89 -21.67 8.38
CA ILE A 164 13.39 -21.26 9.71
C ILE A 164 11.88 -21.01 9.79
N ARG A 165 11.16 -21.02 8.67
CA ARG A 165 9.69 -20.88 8.67
C ARG A 165 9.04 -21.93 9.58
N GLY A 166 8.01 -21.52 10.31
CA GLY A 166 7.33 -22.36 11.29
C GLY A 166 8.11 -22.60 12.59
N LEU A 167 9.32 -22.06 12.76
CA LEU A 167 10.10 -22.22 13.99
C LEU A 167 9.87 -21.07 14.98
N HIS A 168 9.92 -21.40 16.26
CA HIS A 168 10.09 -20.41 17.33
C HIS A 168 11.45 -19.71 17.21
N SER A 169 11.49 -18.42 17.53
CA SER A 169 12.68 -17.58 17.38
C SER A 169 13.93 -18.11 18.11
N GLU A 170 13.74 -18.85 19.20
CA GLU A 170 14.82 -19.51 19.98
C GLU A 170 15.56 -20.60 19.18
N ARG A 171 14.88 -21.26 18.22
CA ARG A 171 15.45 -22.33 17.39
C ARG A 171 16.19 -21.80 16.17
N ILE A 172 16.06 -20.51 15.84
CA ILE A 172 16.71 -19.90 14.66
C ILE A 172 18.22 -20.05 14.72
N ALA A 173 18.83 -19.76 15.87
CA ALA A 173 20.29 -19.86 16.04
C ALA A 173 20.80 -21.29 15.84
N GLN A 174 20.01 -22.30 16.20
CA GLN A 174 20.37 -23.71 16.03
C GLN A 174 20.38 -24.12 14.56
N VAL A 175 19.49 -23.54 13.75
CA VAL A 175 19.37 -23.85 12.32
C VAL A 175 20.34 -23.04 11.47
N LEU A 176 20.49 -21.75 11.73
CA LEU A 176 21.31 -20.85 10.90
C LEU A 176 22.73 -20.63 11.44
N GLY A 177 23.01 -21.05 12.67
CA GLY A 177 24.27 -20.76 13.36
C GLY A 177 24.35 -19.34 13.94
N HIS A 178 23.37 -18.49 13.66
CA HIS A 178 23.25 -17.13 14.19
C HIS A 178 21.78 -16.70 14.29
N ARG A 179 21.51 -15.70 15.13
CA ARG A 179 20.19 -15.06 15.24
C ARG A 179 20.33 -13.55 15.42
N PRO A 180 20.52 -12.81 14.33
CA PRO A 180 20.67 -11.35 14.42
C PRO A 180 19.36 -10.64 14.81
N TYR A 181 18.19 -11.25 14.52
CA TYR A 181 16.87 -10.69 14.85
C TYR A 181 15.91 -11.79 15.32
N GLU A 182 14.94 -11.45 16.17
CA GLU A 182 13.92 -12.42 16.59
C GLU A 182 12.78 -12.52 15.56
N GLU A 183 12.47 -11.40 14.94
CA GLU A 183 11.43 -11.22 13.94
C GLU A 183 11.94 -11.30 12.50
N VAL A 184 11.09 -11.83 11.63
CA VAL A 184 11.27 -11.82 10.17
C VAL A 184 11.04 -10.43 9.62
N ILE A 185 10.01 -9.72 10.10
CA ILE A 185 9.76 -8.31 9.79
C ILE A 185 9.39 -7.60 11.09
N HIS A 186 10.16 -6.58 11.46
CA HIS A 186 9.83 -5.73 12.61
C HIS A 186 8.64 -4.81 12.31
N ARG A 187 7.75 -4.60 13.29
CA ARG A 187 6.55 -3.75 13.16
C ARG A 187 6.82 -2.33 12.65
N ASP A 188 7.99 -1.78 12.93
CA ASP A 188 8.37 -0.43 12.47
C ASP A 188 8.78 -0.41 10.99
N ASN A 189 9.17 -1.57 10.46
CA ASN A 189 9.47 -1.81 9.05
C ASN A 189 8.33 -2.58 8.35
N LEU A 190 7.11 -2.52 8.89
CA LEU A 190 5.92 -3.17 8.36
C LEU A 190 4.78 -2.14 8.21
N THR A 191 4.07 -2.25 7.09
CA THR A 191 2.91 -1.44 6.74
C THR A 191 1.75 -2.35 6.38
N VAL A 192 0.66 -2.27 7.13
CA VAL A 192 -0.59 -2.98 6.85
C VAL A 192 -1.33 -2.26 5.72
N LEU A 193 -1.87 -3.02 4.78
CA LEU A 193 -2.56 -2.50 3.58
C LEU A 193 -4.09 -2.67 3.65
N ALA A 194 -4.56 -3.53 4.57
CA ALA A 194 -5.97 -3.85 4.80
C ALA A 194 -6.74 -2.70 5.47
#